data_AF-A0A917A445-F1
#
_entry.id   AF-A0A917A445-F1
#
_cell.length_a   1.000
_cell.length_b   1.000
_cell.length_c   1.000
_cell.angle_alpha   90.00
_cell.angle_beta   90.00
_cell.angle_gamma   90.00
#
_symmetry.space_group_name_H-M   'P 1'
#
loop_
_entity.id
_entity.type
_entity.pdbx_description
1 polymer ?
#
loop_
_entity_poly.entity_id
_entity_poly.type
_entity_poly.pdbx_seq_one_letter_code
_entity_poly.pdbx_strand_id
1 'polypeptide(L)'
;MAEIYLAGGCFWGVEEYFSRIDGVIATTVGYANGQVETTNYQLIKQTDHAETIYVEYDEAVVSLREILLYYFRIIDPLSVNKQGNDVGRQYRTGIYYQDEEQVSTISQVVAEVEEQLGQKIAVEVESLRHYILAEDYHQDYLKKNPNGYCHINVNDAYQPLIDPKDYQKASQEELKARLTEEAYRVTQESATEKPFENAYFATFEEGIYVDVTTGEPLFFASDKFDAGCGWPSFTRPIAKEVIHYYRDTTHGMERIEVRSRSGNAHLGHVFTDGPKEEGGLRYCINSAALRFIPKEKMEEEGYGYLLPAMQ
;
A
#
# COMPACT_ATOMS: atom_id res chain seq x y z
N MET A 1 24.09 2.12 6.10
CA MET A 1 23.25 3.33 6.02
C MET A 1 23.19 3.68 4.56
N ALA A 2 21.98 3.74 4.01
CA ALA A 2 21.74 4.03 2.62
C ALA A 2 20.84 5.23 2.48
N GLU A 3 20.82 5.79 1.28
CA GLU A 3 20.06 6.99 0.97
C GLU A 3 19.36 6.87 -0.38
N ILE A 4 18.25 7.59 -0.50
CA ILE A 4 17.51 7.74 -1.75
C ILE A 4 16.80 9.09 -1.78
N TYR A 5 16.57 9.62 -2.98
CA TYR A 5 15.90 10.89 -3.19
C TYR A 5 14.59 10.67 -3.94
N LEU A 6 13.48 11.17 -3.39
CA LEU A 6 12.14 10.90 -3.89
C LEU A 6 11.38 12.20 -4.11
N ALA A 7 10.90 12.43 -5.33
CA ALA A 7 10.01 13.53 -5.67
C ALA A 7 8.58 13.00 -5.79
N GLY A 8 7.65 13.53 -5.00
CA GLY A 8 6.30 12.96 -4.86
C GLY A 8 5.20 14.02 -4.71
N GLY A 9 5.39 15.20 -5.32
CA GLY A 9 4.52 16.35 -5.11
C GLY A 9 5.05 17.29 -4.04
N CYS A 10 4.14 17.98 -3.31
CA CYS A 10 4.55 18.88 -2.23
C CYS A 10 5.30 18.11 -1.14
N PHE A 11 6.58 18.46 -0.93
CA PHE A 11 7.47 17.67 -0.08
C PHE A 11 7.10 17.69 1.42
N TRP A 12 6.22 18.59 1.87
CA TRP A 12 5.84 18.70 3.30
C TRP A 12 5.15 17.43 3.79
N GLY A 13 4.20 16.93 3.01
CA GLY A 13 3.50 15.68 3.33
C GLY A 13 4.43 14.49 3.22
N VAL A 14 5.21 14.44 2.14
CA VAL A 14 6.11 13.32 1.85
C VAL A 14 7.18 13.16 2.94
N GLU A 15 7.80 14.25 3.38
CA GLU A 15 8.78 14.24 4.48
C GLU A 15 8.15 13.75 5.79
N GLU A 16 7.01 14.31 6.18
CA GLU A 16 6.31 13.91 7.41
C GLU A 16 5.93 12.42 7.39
N TYR A 17 5.45 11.93 6.25
CA TYR A 17 5.13 10.51 6.06
C TYR A 17 6.36 9.62 6.22
N PHE A 18 7.46 9.92 5.52
CA PHE A 18 8.68 9.11 5.59
C PHE A 18 9.36 9.17 6.97
N SER A 19 9.26 10.30 7.66
CA SER A 19 9.83 10.45 9.02
C SER A 19 9.19 9.53 10.08
N ARG A 20 8.06 8.89 9.75
CA ARG A 20 7.31 7.99 10.64
C ARG A 20 7.56 6.50 10.37
N ILE A 21 8.30 6.18 9.30
CA ILE A 21 8.55 4.80 8.90
C ILE A 21 9.70 4.24 9.74
N ASP A 22 9.49 3.09 10.36
CA ASP A 22 10.53 2.40 11.12
C ASP A 22 11.73 2.08 10.22
N GLY A 23 12.93 2.41 10.70
CA GLY A 23 14.18 2.28 9.94
C GLY A 23 14.61 3.54 9.18
N VAL A 24 13.73 4.54 8.99
CA VAL A 24 14.15 5.86 8.52
C VAL A 24 14.88 6.61 9.64
N ILE A 25 16.10 7.06 9.36
CA ILE A 25 17.00 7.72 10.31
C ILE A 25 16.85 9.23 10.25
N ALA A 26 16.85 9.78 9.03
CA ALA A 26 16.77 11.21 8.80
C ALA A 26 16.09 11.52 7.48
N THR A 27 15.44 12.69 7.43
CA THR A 27 14.84 13.24 6.22
C THR A 27 15.21 14.71 6.09
N THR A 28 15.34 15.19 4.86
CA THR A 28 15.35 16.63 4.57
C THR A 28 14.58 16.88 3.28
N VAL A 29 14.17 18.13 3.06
CA VAL A 29 13.50 18.57 1.82
C VAL A 29 14.38 19.50 0.99
N GLY A 30 14.23 19.44 -0.32
CA GLY A 30 15.05 20.20 -1.25
C GLY A 30 14.57 20.17 -2.68
N TYR A 31 15.43 20.67 -3.57
CA TYR A 31 15.15 20.90 -4.98
C TYR A 31 16.16 20.12 -5.84
N ALA A 32 15.70 19.12 -6.57
CA ALA A 32 16.58 18.23 -7.34
C ALA A 32 16.40 18.35 -8.86
N ASN A 33 17.44 17.94 -9.59
CA ASN A 33 17.41 17.67 -11.04
C ASN A 33 16.79 18.79 -11.91
N GLY A 34 17.05 20.06 -11.60
CA GLY A 34 16.71 21.18 -12.47
C GLY A 34 17.76 21.46 -13.55
N GLN A 35 17.61 22.60 -14.22
CA GLN A 35 18.49 23.04 -15.32
C GLN A 35 19.71 23.85 -14.85
N VAL A 36 19.78 24.19 -13.56
CA VAL A 36 20.85 25.01 -12.97
C VAL A 36 21.33 24.39 -11.66
N GLU A 37 22.51 24.81 -11.21
CA GLU A 37 23.17 24.28 -9.99
C GLU A 37 22.57 24.77 -8.68
N THR A 38 21.77 25.84 -8.70
CA THR A 38 21.24 26.49 -7.49
C THR A 38 19.83 27.03 -7.74
N THR A 39 18.96 26.93 -6.74
CA THR A 39 17.61 27.49 -6.76
C THR A 39 17.14 27.81 -5.34
N ASN A 40 15.94 28.36 -5.23
CA ASN A 40 15.19 28.60 -4.00
C ASN A 40 13.69 28.53 -4.31
N TYR A 41 12.84 28.63 -3.28
CA TYR A 41 11.39 28.49 -3.48
C TYR A 41 10.82 29.54 -4.46
N GLN A 42 11.43 30.72 -4.55
CA GLN A 42 10.98 31.78 -5.45
C GLN A 42 11.36 31.53 -6.92
N LEU A 43 12.44 30.76 -7.16
CA LEU A 43 13.00 30.48 -8.48
C LEU A 43 12.72 29.05 -8.99
N ILE A 44 12.15 28.18 -8.16
CA ILE A 44 11.93 26.76 -8.50
C ILE A 44 11.19 26.57 -9.84
N LYS A 45 10.17 27.39 -10.11
CA LYS A 45 9.37 27.32 -11.34
C LYS A 45 10.14 27.66 -12.61
N GLN A 46 11.17 28.51 -12.51
CA GLN A 46 12.02 28.91 -13.63
C GLN A 46 13.20 27.96 -13.82
N THR A 47 13.66 27.36 -12.73
CA THR A 47 14.86 26.49 -12.69
C THR A 47 14.56 25.02 -12.96
N ASP A 48 13.28 24.62 -13.01
CA ASP A 48 12.80 23.28 -13.35
C ASP A 48 13.22 22.16 -12.37
N HIS A 49 13.57 22.52 -11.13
CA HIS A 49 13.84 21.52 -10.10
C HIS A 49 12.53 20.85 -9.65
N ALA A 50 12.62 19.59 -9.22
CA ALA A 50 11.55 18.89 -8.51
C ALA A 50 11.68 19.14 -7.01
N GLU A 51 10.56 19.37 -6.34
CA GLU A 51 10.45 19.22 -4.89
C GLU A 51 10.73 17.75 -4.53
N THR A 52 11.77 17.54 -3.73
CA THR A 52 12.37 16.22 -3.48
C THR A 52 12.66 16.07 -2.01
N ILE A 53 12.42 14.88 -1.46
CA ILE A 53 12.89 14.50 -0.13
C ILE A 53 14.16 13.69 -0.25
N TYR A 54 15.09 13.91 0.68
CA TYR A 54 16.17 13.01 1.01
C TYR A 54 15.70 12.05 2.10
N VAL A 55 15.97 10.76 1.96
CA VAL A 55 15.69 9.74 2.97
C VAL A 55 16.97 8.99 3.28
N GLU A 56 17.46 9.10 4.51
CA GLU A 56 18.51 8.25 5.07
C GLU A 56 17.85 7.14 5.90
N TYR A 57 18.28 5.89 5.69
CA TYR A 57 17.66 4.74 6.34
C TYR A 57 18.67 3.63 6.69
N ASP A 58 18.29 2.81 7.68
CA ASP A 58 19.00 1.60 8.06
C ASP A 58 18.50 0.40 7.24
N GLU A 59 19.32 -0.03 6.28
CA GLU A 59 19.04 -1.20 5.43
C GLU A 59 18.84 -2.51 6.19
N ALA A 60 19.28 -2.59 7.45
CA ALA A 60 19.03 -3.73 8.31
C ALA A 60 17.60 -3.77 8.87
N VAL A 61 16.87 -2.65 8.82
CA VAL A 61 15.51 -2.49 9.34
C VAL A 61 14.50 -2.31 8.20
N VAL A 62 14.84 -1.49 7.20
CA VAL A 62 13.99 -1.23 6.03
C VAL A 62 14.83 -1.22 4.76
N SER A 63 14.42 -2.00 3.77
CA SER A 63 15.11 -2.11 2.49
C SER A 63 14.73 -0.97 1.53
N LEU A 64 15.58 -0.72 0.52
CA LEU A 64 15.25 0.19 -0.58
C LEU A 64 13.89 -0.17 -1.22
N ARG A 65 13.63 -1.47 -1.41
CA ARG A 65 12.38 -1.95 -1.98
C ARG A 65 11.18 -1.51 -1.14
N GLU A 66 11.24 -1.67 0.18
CA GLU A 66 10.16 -1.25 1.09
C GLU A 66 9.98 0.27 1.07
N ILE A 67 11.07 1.05 1.06
CA ILE A 67 11.02 2.51 0.90
C ILE A 67 10.27 2.90 -0.39
N LEU A 68 10.53 2.21 -1.50
CA LEU A 68 9.83 2.46 -2.76
C LEU A 68 8.37 2.03 -2.73
N LEU A 69 8.03 0.92 -2.06
CA LEU A 69 6.63 0.52 -1.88
C LEU A 69 5.86 1.54 -1.02
N TYR A 70 6.48 2.05 0.05
CA TYR A 70 5.93 3.16 0.84
C TYR A 70 5.76 4.43 0.01
N TYR A 71 6.68 4.73 -0.90
CA TYR A 71 6.57 5.85 -1.83
C TYR A 71 5.38 5.69 -2.78
N PHE A 72 5.27 4.54 -3.46
CA PHE A 72 4.17 4.25 -4.38
C PHE A 72 2.79 4.20 -3.71
N ARG A 73 2.73 3.94 -2.40
CA ARG A 73 1.48 3.98 -1.63
C ARG A 73 0.87 5.38 -1.56
N ILE A 74 1.68 6.44 -1.55
CA ILE A 74 1.20 7.82 -1.28
C ILE A 74 1.15 8.74 -2.51
N ILE A 75 1.72 8.33 -3.63
CA ILE A 75 1.69 9.12 -4.87
C ILE A 75 0.64 8.61 -5.85
N ASP A 76 0.20 9.46 -6.77
CA ASP A 76 -0.42 9.05 -8.02
C ASP A 76 0.68 8.78 -9.07
N PRO A 77 0.99 7.52 -9.40
CA PRO A 77 2.07 7.18 -10.32
C PRO A 77 1.74 7.47 -11.79
N LEU A 78 0.47 7.74 -12.14
CA LEU A 78 0.06 8.05 -13.51
C LEU A 78 -0.03 9.56 -13.76
N SER A 79 -0.08 10.37 -12.69
CA SER A 79 -0.13 11.82 -12.79
C SER A 79 1.15 12.42 -13.39
N VAL A 80 0.98 13.27 -14.40
CA VAL A 80 2.07 14.03 -15.02
C VAL A 80 2.11 15.44 -14.42
N ASN A 81 3.23 15.80 -13.77
CA ASN A 81 3.49 17.14 -13.23
C ASN A 81 2.38 17.67 -12.28
N LYS A 82 1.82 16.78 -11.47
CA LYS A 82 0.74 17.07 -10.54
C LYS A 82 0.70 16.04 -9.42
N GLN A 83 0.43 16.47 -8.19
CA GLN A 83 0.00 15.60 -7.09
C GLN A 83 -1.04 16.34 -6.24
N GLY A 84 -2.16 15.69 -5.95
CA GLY A 84 -3.30 16.36 -5.29
C GLY A 84 -3.75 17.62 -6.04
N ASN A 85 -3.72 18.77 -5.36
CA ASN A 85 -4.07 20.07 -5.94
C ASN A 85 -2.87 20.84 -6.50
N ASP A 86 -1.65 20.36 -6.28
CA ASP A 86 -0.41 21.03 -6.66
C ASP A 86 -0.04 20.66 -8.09
N VAL A 87 0.04 21.67 -8.97
CA VAL A 87 0.29 21.51 -10.41
C VAL A 87 1.54 22.25 -10.83
N GLY A 88 2.43 21.57 -11.56
CA GLY A 88 3.67 22.12 -12.09
C GLY A 88 4.78 21.08 -12.14
N ARG A 89 5.83 21.36 -12.93
CA ARG A 89 6.99 20.45 -13.07
C ARG A 89 7.75 20.25 -11.76
N GLN A 90 7.64 21.18 -10.82
CA GLN A 90 8.21 21.01 -9.49
C GLN A 90 7.51 19.93 -8.66
N TYR A 91 6.28 19.52 -9.05
CA TYR A 91 5.50 18.47 -8.40
C TYR A 91 5.45 17.17 -9.20
N ARG A 92 6.38 17.00 -10.15
CA ARG A 92 6.53 15.73 -10.87
C ARG A 92 6.97 14.62 -9.91
N THR A 93 6.61 13.40 -10.27
CA THR A 93 7.04 12.21 -9.54
C THR A 93 8.39 11.72 -10.07
N GLY A 94 9.31 11.36 -9.17
CA GLY A 94 10.66 10.96 -9.55
C GLY A 94 11.38 10.16 -8.47
N ILE A 95 12.24 9.25 -8.91
CA ILE A 95 13.16 8.49 -8.07
C ILE A 95 14.58 8.82 -8.55
N TYR A 96 15.37 9.47 -7.69
CA TYR A 96 16.72 9.89 -8.01
C TYR A 96 17.74 9.11 -7.18
N TYR A 97 18.62 8.37 -7.87
CA TYR A 97 19.63 7.52 -7.26
C TYR A 97 21.03 8.10 -7.46
N GLN A 98 21.93 7.82 -6.53
CA GLN A 98 23.37 8.14 -6.68
C GLN A 98 24.19 6.89 -6.95
N ASP A 99 23.77 5.76 -6.40
CA ASP A 99 24.43 4.47 -6.56
C ASP A 99 23.75 3.64 -7.65
N GLU A 100 24.53 3.23 -8.66
CA GLU A 100 24.07 2.41 -9.77
C GLU A 100 23.60 1.01 -9.31
N GLU A 101 24.06 0.53 -8.15
CA GLU A 101 23.59 -0.75 -7.58
C GLU A 101 22.09 -0.72 -7.26
N GLN A 102 21.54 0.47 -6.93
CA GLN A 102 20.11 0.68 -6.61
C GLN A 102 19.20 0.52 -7.83
N VAL A 103 19.73 0.75 -9.04
CA VAL A 103 18.95 0.80 -10.30
C VAL A 103 18.20 -0.50 -10.57
N SER A 104 18.81 -1.64 -10.23
CA SER A 104 18.20 -2.95 -10.40
C SER A 104 16.91 -3.10 -9.58
N THR A 105 16.95 -2.70 -8.31
CA THR A 105 15.82 -2.75 -7.38
C THR A 105 14.75 -1.73 -7.78
N ILE A 106 15.15 -0.50 -8.13
CA ILE A 106 14.22 0.55 -8.58
C ILE A 106 13.48 0.09 -9.84
N SER A 107 14.20 -0.40 -10.83
CA SER A 107 13.62 -0.88 -12.10
C SER A 107 12.67 -2.04 -11.89
N GLN A 108 12.99 -2.96 -10.96
CA GLN A 108 12.10 -4.06 -10.61
C GLN A 108 10.78 -3.55 -10.01
N VAL A 109 10.84 -2.67 -8.99
CA VAL A 109 9.62 -2.14 -8.36
C VAL A 109 8.78 -1.35 -9.36
N VAL A 110 9.42 -0.52 -10.19
CA VAL A 110 8.72 0.22 -11.26
C VAL A 110 8.02 -0.73 -12.23
N ALA A 111 8.70 -1.79 -12.69
CA ALA A 111 8.10 -2.76 -13.61
C ALA A 111 6.90 -3.48 -12.99
N GLU A 112 6.97 -3.85 -11.71
CA GLU A 112 5.87 -4.48 -10.98
C GLU A 112 4.66 -3.54 -10.85
N VAL A 113 4.88 -2.26 -10.55
CA VAL A 113 3.81 -1.26 -10.48
C VAL A 113 3.17 -1.04 -11.85
N GLU A 114 3.98 -0.97 -12.92
CA GLU A 114 3.47 -0.86 -14.29
C GLU A 114 2.66 -2.08 -14.74
N GLU A 115 3.10 -3.28 -14.36
CA GLU A 115 2.37 -4.53 -14.62
C GLU A 115 1.02 -4.53 -13.89
N GLN A 116 0.99 -4.14 -12.61
CA GLN A 116 -0.24 -4.03 -11.82
C GLN A 116 -1.23 -3.01 -12.41
N LEU A 117 -0.73 -1.88 -12.92
CA LEU A 117 -1.55 -0.84 -13.54
C LEU A 117 -1.92 -1.13 -15.00
N GLY A 118 -1.28 -2.11 -15.63
CA GLY A 118 -1.44 -2.45 -17.04
C GLY A 118 -0.98 -1.36 -18.01
N GLN A 119 -0.17 -0.40 -17.54
CA GLN A 119 0.33 0.73 -18.32
C GLN A 119 1.60 1.33 -17.71
N LYS A 120 2.32 2.12 -18.51
CA LYS A 120 3.51 2.85 -18.08
C LYS A 120 3.17 3.95 -17.07
N ILE A 121 4.03 4.11 -16.06
CA ILE A 121 3.89 5.19 -15.06
C ILE A 121 4.56 6.48 -15.54
N ALA A 122 4.17 7.60 -14.93
CA ALA A 122 4.75 8.92 -15.18
C ALA A 122 6.00 9.21 -14.32
N VAL A 123 6.29 8.35 -13.34
CA VAL A 123 7.44 8.50 -12.43
C VAL A 123 8.74 8.38 -13.22
N GLU A 124 9.56 9.43 -13.19
CA GLU A 124 10.88 9.40 -13.82
C GLU A 124 11.91 8.69 -12.92
N VAL A 125 12.86 7.96 -13.52
CA VAL A 125 13.97 7.32 -12.82
C VAL A 125 15.26 7.78 -13.46
N GLU A 126 16.04 8.57 -12.73
CA GLU A 126 17.25 9.21 -13.24
C GLU A 126 18.34 9.27 -12.17
N SER A 127 19.60 9.33 -12.58
CA SER A 127 20.68 9.64 -11.63
C SER A 127 20.47 11.03 -11.02
N LEU A 128 20.73 11.17 -9.73
CA LEU A 128 20.71 12.46 -9.06
C LEU A 128 21.84 13.33 -9.61
N ARG A 129 21.49 14.50 -10.16
CA ARG A 129 22.47 15.48 -10.64
C ARG A 129 22.94 16.36 -9.49
N HIS A 130 21.99 17.07 -8.88
CA HIS A 130 22.24 17.98 -7.76
C HIS A 130 21.00 18.01 -6.85
N TYR A 131 21.22 18.17 -5.55
CA TYR A 131 20.17 18.37 -4.54
C TYR A 131 20.48 19.63 -3.74
N ILE A 132 19.59 20.62 -3.83
CA ILE A 132 19.74 21.90 -3.13
C ILE A 132 18.78 21.89 -1.95
N LEU A 133 19.34 21.96 -0.74
CA LEU A 133 18.54 21.99 0.49
C LEU A 133 17.57 23.18 0.46
N ALA A 134 16.30 22.91 0.76
CA ALA A 134 15.29 23.96 0.86
C ALA A 134 15.50 24.78 2.15
N GLU A 135 14.89 25.96 2.17
CA GLU A 135 14.96 26.90 3.28
C GLU A 135 14.44 26.30 4.60
N ASP A 136 14.98 26.75 5.75
CA ASP A 136 14.68 26.17 7.08
C ASP A 136 13.19 26.13 7.45
N TYR A 137 12.37 27.01 6.88
CA TYR A 137 10.93 27.01 7.13
C TYR A 137 10.19 25.88 6.41
N HIS A 138 10.81 25.24 5.42
CA HIS A 138 10.30 24.07 4.72
C HIS A 138 10.68 22.75 5.38
N GLN A 139 11.85 22.68 6.04
CA GLN A 139 12.29 21.49 6.77
C GLN A 139 11.33 21.18 7.91
N ASP A 140 10.93 19.91 8.08
CA ASP A 140 10.00 19.47 9.14
C ASP A 140 8.72 20.32 9.20
N TYR A 141 8.20 20.76 8.04
CA TYR A 141 7.12 21.76 7.99
C TYR A 141 5.88 21.33 8.80
N LEU A 142 5.44 20.08 8.68
CA LEU A 142 4.25 19.56 9.38
C LEU A 142 4.52 19.26 10.86
N LYS A 143 5.76 18.98 11.27
CA LYS A 143 6.11 18.93 12.70
C LYS A 143 6.00 20.31 13.33
N LYS A 144 6.41 21.36 12.61
CA LYS A 144 6.30 22.77 13.03
C LYS A 144 4.85 23.29 12.94
N ASN A 145 4.10 22.81 11.96
CA ASN A 145 2.73 23.24 11.66
C ASN A 145 1.81 22.01 11.50
N PRO A 146 1.35 21.39 12.60
CA PRO A 146 0.59 20.12 12.53
C PRO A 146 -0.71 20.18 11.73
N ASN A 147 -1.31 21.35 11.59
CA ASN A 147 -2.51 21.60 10.78
C ASN A 147 -2.20 22.27 9.44
N GLY A 148 -0.94 22.20 9.01
CA GLY A 148 -0.47 22.72 7.73
C GLY A 148 -1.08 21.95 6.56
N TYR A 149 -0.85 22.48 5.35
CA TYR A 149 -1.31 21.82 4.14
C TYR A 149 -0.63 20.45 3.96
N CYS A 150 -1.43 19.42 3.73
CA CYS A 150 -0.97 18.09 3.39
C CYS A 150 -2.03 17.42 2.51
N HIS A 151 -1.64 16.97 1.30
CA HIS A 151 -2.55 16.30 0.38
C HIS A 151 -2.58 14.78 0.55
N ILE A 152 -1.62 14.20 1.28
CA ILE A 152 -1.54 12.77 1.59
C ILE A 152 -2.01 12.49 3.02
N ASN A 153 -2.40 11.24 3.29
CA ASN A 153 -2.64 10.78 4.65
C ASN A 153 -1.34 10.28 5.27
N VAL A 154 -0.68 11.10 6.08
CA VAL A 154 0.58 10.77 6.77
C VAL A 154 0.46 9.59 7.75
N ASN A 155 -0.76 9.18 8.12
CA ASN A 155 -0.98 8.00 8.96
C ASN A 155 -0.94 6.69 8.17
N ASP A 156 -0.94 6.73 6.83
CA ASP A 156 -0.75 5.53 6.01
C ASP A 156 0.68 4.93 6.19
N ALA A 157 1.60 5.66 6.83
CA ALA A 157 2.93 5.16 7.23
C ALA A 157 2.85 4.08 8.31
N TYR A 158 1.82 4.13 9.18
CA TYR A 158 1.62 3.15 10.24
C TYR A 158 0.83 1.91 9.78
N GLN A 159 0.29 1.94 8.56
CA GLN A 159 -0.36 0.75 8.00
C GLN A 159 0.71 -0.28 7.63
N PRO A 160 0.49 -1.56 7.94
CA PRO A 160 1.43 -2.62 7.59
C PRO A 160 1.81 -2.58 6.11
N LEU A 161 3.09 -2.73 5.81
CA LEU A 161 3.56 -2.93 4.44
C LEU A 161 3.55 -4.42 4.14
N ILE A 162 2.79 -4.81 3.11
CA ILE A 162 2.69 -6.20 2.66
C ILE A 162 3.25 -6.25 1.24
N ASP A 163 4.43 -6.83 1.08
CA ASP A 163 5.06 -6.99 -0.23
C ASP A 163 4.37 -8.12 -1.01
N PRO A 164 3.72 -7.83 -2.16
CA PRO A 164 3.06 -8.88 -2.95
C PRO A 164 4.03 -9.95 -3.47
N LYS A 165 5.33 -9.63 -3.55
CA LYS A 165 6.37 -10.57 -4.00
C LYS A 165 6.45 -11.82 -3.11
N ASP A 166 6.12 -11.71 -1.84
CA ASP A 166 6.17 -12.82 -0.88
C ASP A 166 4.95 -13.75 -0.99
N TYR A 167 3.94 -13.37 -1.76
CA TYR A 167 2.64 -14.04 -1.82
C TYR A 167 2.23 -14.37 -3.25
N GLN A 168 3.13 -14.92 -4.05
CA GLN A 168 2.87 -15.21 -5.46
C GLN A 168 1.74 -16.21 -5.65
N LYS A 169 0.88 -15.95 -6.65
CA LYS A 169 -0.18 -16.87 -7.03
C LYS A 169 0.40 -18.17 -7.61
N ALA A 170 0.03 -19.29 -7.00
CA ALA A 170 0.32 -20.62 -7.54
C ALA A 170 -0.41 -20.87 -8.87
N SER A 171 0.06 -21.84 -9.65
CA SER A 171 -0.59 -22.23 -10.91
C SER A 171 -2.02 -22.73 -10.68
N GLN A 172 -2.84 -22.68 -11.73
CA GLN A 172 -4.23 -23.14 -11.64
C GLN A 172 -4.32 -24.63 -11.27
N GLU A 173 -3.40 -25.45 -11.79
CA GLU A 173 -3.28 -26.87 -11.48
C GLU A 173 -2.92 -27.11 -10.01
N GLU A 174 -1.96 -26.37 -9.47
CA GLU A 174 -1.57 -26.46 -8.05
C GLU A 174 -2.70 -26.00 -7.12
N LEU A 175 -3.38 -24.90 -7.45
CA LEU A 175 -4.55 -24.43 -6.71
C LEU A 175 -5.65 -25.49 -6.70
N LYS A 176 -5.92 -26.13 -7.85
CA LYS A 176 -6.92 -27.19 -7.95
C LYS A 176 -6.56 -28.45 -7.17
N ALA A 177 -5.27 -28.75 -7.03
CA ALA A 177 -4.79 -29.91 -6.27
C ALA A 177 -4.75 -29.66 -4.75
N ARG A 178 -4.46 -28.42 -4.33
CA ARG A 178 -4.28 -28.05 -2.92
C ARG A 178 -5.56 -27.61 -2.23
N LEU A 179 -6.43 -26.88 -2.91
CA LEU A 179 -7.66 -26.34 -2.34
C LEU A 179 -8.76 -27.40 -2.25
N THR A 180 -9.68 -27.24 -1.30
CA THR A 180 -10.94 -27.98 -1.33
C THR A 180 -11.77 -27.57 -2.55
N GLU A 181 -12.70 -28.42 -2.97
CA GLU A 181 -13.59 -28.09 -4.10
C GLU A 181 -14.36 -26.78 -3.85
N GLU A 182 -14.85 -26.57 -2.63
CA GLU A 182 -15.54 -25.33 -2.25
C GLU A 182 -14.62 -24.12 -2.32
N ALA A 183 -13.42 -24.19 -1.73
CA ALA A 183 -12.45 -23.10 -1.78
C ALA A 183 -12.02 -22.76 -3.22
N TYR A 184 -11.82 -23.77 -4.06
CA TYR A 184 -11.50 -23.56 -5.48
C TYR A 184 -12.65 -22.86 -6.21
N ARG A 185 -13.89 -23.35 -6.05
CA ARG A 185 -15.08 -22.75 -6.70
C ARG A 185 -15.33 -21.33 -6.22
N VAL A 186 -15.19 -21.07 -4.92
CA VAL A 186 -15.32 -19.72 -4.37
C VAL A 186 -14.25 -18.81 -4.96
N THR A 187 -12.97 -19.17 -4.77
CA THR A 187 -11.85 -18.27 -5.11
C THR A 187 -11.60 -18.10 -6.59
N GLN A 188 -11.80 -19.14 -7.42
CA GLN A 188 -11.46 -19.11 -8.86
C GLN A 188 -12.69 -18.95 -9.77
N GLU A 189 -13.89 -19.33 -9.30
CA GLU A 189 -15.12 -19.33 -10.10
C GLU A 189 -16.20 -18.39 -9.55
N SER A 190 -15.86 -17.56 -8.56
CA SER A 190 -16.78 -16.60 -7.92
C SER A 190 -18.05 -17.25 -7.35
N ALA A 191 -17.95 -18.49 -6.88
CA ALA A 191 -19.01 -19.11 -6.09
C ALA A 191 -19.12 -18.46 -4.70
N THR A 192 -20.21 -18.75 -4.00
CA THR A 192 -20.43 -18.28 -2.62
C THR A 192 -20.78 -19.47 -1.74
N GLU A 193 -20.09 -19.63 -0.61
CA GLU A 193 -20.36 -20.69 0.36
C GLU A 193 -21.70 -20.47 1.07
N LYS A 194 -22.23 -21.48 1.74
CA LYS A 194 -23.51 -21.35 2.44
C LYS A 194 -23.40 -20.40 3.65
N PRO A 195 -24.45 -19.58 3.90
CA PRO A 195 -24.50 -18.77 5.10
C PRO A 195 -24.61 -19.66 6.35
N PHE A 196 -23.98 -19.24 7.45
CA PHE A 196 -23.97 -19.88 8.78
C PHE A 196 -23.33 -21.28 8.87
N GLU A 197 -23.16 -21.98 7.75
CA GLU A 197 -22.51 -23.30 7.64
C GLU A 197 -21.06 -23.17 7.14
N ASN A 198 -20.29 -22.23 7.69
CA ASN A 198 -18.90 -22.00 7.28
C ASN A 198 -17.96 -21.81 8.48
N ALA A 199 -16.66 -21.95 8.20
CA ALA A 199 -15.64 -22.11 9.24
C ALA A 199 -15.46 -20.87 10.13
N TYR A 200 -15.59 -19.65 9.57
CA TYR A 200 -15.16 -18.43 10.25
C TYR A 200 -16.29 -17.46 10.58
N PHE A 201 -17.56 -17.76 10.26
CA PHE A 201 -18.70 -16.94 10.64
C PHE A 201 -18.67 -16.60 12.15
N ALA A 202 -18.51 -17.61 13.01
CA ALA A 202 -18.50 -17.46 14.47
C ALA A 202 -17.11 -17.36 15.12
N THR A 203 -16.04 -17.25 14.33
CA THR A 203 -14.66 -17.09 14.84
C THR A 203 -14.41 -15.64 15.25
N PHE A 204 -13.89 -15.42 16.44
CA PHE A 204 -13.55 -14.08 16.99
C PHE A 204 -12.25 -14.09 17.80
N GLU A 205 -11.44 -15.14 17.64
CA GLU A 205 -10.13 -15.28 18.23
C GLU A 205 -9.15 -14.23 17.67
N GLU A 206 -8.16 -13.83 18.48
CA GLU A 206 -7.10 -12.93 18.03
C GLU A 206 -6.23 -13.58 16.95
N GLY A 207 -5.94 -12.83 15.88
CA GLY A 207 -5.16 -13.33 14.76
C GLY A 207 -5.34 -12.49 13.49
N ILE A 208 -4.97 -13.09 12.36
CA ILE A 208 -5.17 -12.55 11.03
C ILE A 208 -5.89 -13.54 10.12
N TYR A 209 -6.57 -13.02 9.10
CA TYR A 209 -7.11 -13.79 7.99
C TYR A 209 -6.26 -13.53 6.75
N VAL A 210 -5.70 -14.61 6.19
CA VAL A 210 -4.89 -14.56 4.98
C VAL A 210 -5.66 -15.16 3.81
N ASP A 211 -5.30 -14.77 2.58
CA ASP A 211 -5.78 -15.39 1.35
C ASP A 211 -5.40 -16.87 1.35
N VAL A 212 -6.38 -17.77 1.21
CA VAL A 212 -6.12 -19.22 1.16
C VAL A 212 -5.30 -19.64 -0.07
N THR A 213 -5.31 -18.83 -1.12
CA THR A 213 -4.67 -19.11 -2.41
C THR A 213 -3.20 -18.71 -2.43
N THR A 214 -2.81 -17.62 -1.75
CA THR A 214 -1.44 -17.08 -1.77
C THR A 214 -0.78 -16.99 -0.40
N GLY A 215 -1.56 -16.94 0.68
CA GLY A 215 -1.08 -16.60 2.01
C GLY A 215 -0.95 -15.09 2.26
N GLU A 216 -1.33 -14.23 1.32
CA GLU A 216 -1.30 -12.76 1.49
C GLU A 216 -2.24 -12.34 2.65
N PRO A 217 -1.76 -11.57 3.65
CA PRO A 217 -2.62 -11.06 4.72
C PRO A 217 -3.72 -10.13 4.19
N LEU A 218 -4.96 -10.36 4.62
CA LEU A 218 -6.13 -9.61 4.13
C LEU A 218 -6.84 -8.81 5.23
N PHE A 219 -7.02 -9.40 6.42
CA PHE A 219 -7.79 -8.77 7.50
C PHE A 219 -7.19 -9.06 8.87
N PHE A 220 -7.25 -8.08 9.78
CA PHE A 220 -7.07 -8.32 11.21
C PHE A 220 -8.35 -8.88 11.83
N ALA A 221 -8.21 -9.71 12.86
CA ALA A 221 -9.35 -10.16 13.65
C ALA A 221 -10.04 -9.02 14.43
N SER A 222 -9.31 -7.96 14.79
CA SER A 222 -9.86 -6.78 15.48
C SER A 222 -10.85 -5.99 14.61
N ASP A 223 -10.71 -6.06 13.28
CA ASP A 223 -11.65 -5.45 12.34
C ASP A 223 -12.87 -6.33 12.04
N LYS A 224 -12.92 -7.56 12.58
CA LYS A 224 -14.05 -8.48 12.40
C LYS A 224 -15.20 -8.15 13.35
N PHE A 225 -16.43 -8.21 12.87
CA PHE A 225 -17.63 -8.01 13.69
C PHE A 225 -18.75 -9.00 13.32
N ASP A 226 -19.70 -9.19 14.24
CA ASP A 226 -20.90 -9.99 13.97
C ASP A 226 -21.94 -9.14 13.23
N ALA A 227 -22.08 -9.39 11.92
CA ALA A 227 -23.08 -8.75 11.09
C ALA A 227 -24.43 -9.50 11.05
N GLY A 228 -24.51 -10.71 11.60
CA GLY A 228 -25.68 -11.59 11.48
C GLY A 228 -26.02 -12.02 10.05
N CYS A 229 -25.14 -11.75 9.06
CA CYS A 229 -25.40 -12.04 7.65
C CYS A 229 -25.07 -13.47 7.23
N GLY A 230 -24.39 -14.23 8.09
CA GLY A 230 -24.02 -15.64 7.85
C GLY A 230 -22.62 -15.87 7.28
N TRP A 231 -21.82 -14.82 7.07
CA TRP A 231 -20.42 -14.90 6.62
C TRP A 231 -19.53 -14.01 7.50
N PRO A 232 -18.22 -14.31 7.65
CA PRO A 232 -17.32 -13.41 8.36
C PRO A 232 -17.34 -12.02 7.72
N SER A 233 -17.49 -11.01 8.58
CA SER A 233 -17.66 -9.62 8.17
C SER A 233 -16.60 -8.73 8.83
N PHE A 234 -15.95 -7.90 8.02
CA PHE A 234 -14.90 -6.98 8.47
C PHE A 234 -15.24 -5.54 8.15
N THR A 235 -14.73 -4.60 8.92
CA THR A 235 -14.94 -3.16 8.70
C THR A 235 -13.99 -2.59 7.65
N ARG A 236 -12.78 -3.14 7.54
CA ARG A 236 -11.71 -2.72 6.63
C ARG A 236 -10.69 -3.85 6.39
N PRO A 237 -9.94 -3.84 5.28
CA PRO A 237 -8.78 -4.71 5.10
C PRO A 237 -7.57 -4.24 5.95
N ILE A 238 -6.59 -5.12 6.12
CA ILE A 238 -5.32 -4.86 6.84
C ILE A 238 -4.53 -3.68 6.24
N ALA A 239 -4.61 -3.53 4.92
CA ALA A 239 -4.06 -2.44 4.14
C ALA A 239 -4.97 -2.20 2.92
N LYS A 240 -5.05 -0.98 2.40
CA LYS A 240 -6.02 -0.65 1.34
C LYS A 240 -5.73 -1.41 0.04
N GLU A 241 -4.44 -1.59 -0.25
CA GLU A 241 -3.92 -2.15 -1.49
C GLU A 241 -4.13 -3.66 -1.63
N VAL A 242 -4.37 -4.41 -0.55
CA VAL A 242 -4.54 -5.88 -0.61
C VAL A 242 -5.89 -6.31 -1.19
N ILE A 243 -6.80 -5.37 -1.49
CA ILE A 243 -8.11 -5.63 -2.06
C ILE A 243 -8.31 -4.86 -3.37
N HIS A 244 -8.85 -5.54 -4.39
CA HIS A 244 -9.37 -4.96 -5.61
C HIS A 244 -10.91 -4.99 -5.64
N TYR A 245 -11.50 -3.95 -6.23
CA TYR A 245 -12.94 -3.75 -6.26
C TYR A 245 -13.47 -3.82 -7.69
N TYR A 246 -14.49 -4.63 -7.91
CA TYR A 246 -15.10 -4.83 -9.23
C TYR A 246 -16.60 -4.59 -9.16
N ARG A 247 -17.17 -3.97 -10.19
CA ARG A 247 -18.63 -3.86 -10.30
C ARG A 247 -19.20 -5.24 -10.64
N ASP A 248 -20.14 -5.70 -9.82
CA ASP A 248 -20.85 -6.97 -10.00
C ASP A 248 -22.34 -6.70 -10.26
N THR A 249 -22.84 -7.11 -11.42
CA THR A 249 -24.26 -7.01 -11.83
C THR A 249 -24.97 -8.37 -11.90
N THR A 250 -24.31 -9.43 -11.42
CA THR A 250 -24.87 -10.78 -11.42
C THR A 250 -26.06 -10.91 -10.47
N HIS A 251 -26.88 -11.95 -10.67
CA HIS A 251 -28.08 -12.22 -9.87
C HIS A 251 -29.12 -11.07 -9.83
N GLY A 252 -29.05 -10.13 -10.78
CA GLY A 252 -30.00 -9.00 -10.87
C GLY A 252 -29.80 -7.92 -9.81
N MET A 253 -28.63 -7.89 -9.15
CA MET A 253 -28.26 -6.90 -8.14
C MET A 253 -27.08 -6.07 -8.62
N GLU A 254 -26.92 -4.85 -8.10
CA GLU A 254 -25.68 -4.09 -8.26
C GLU A 254 -24.90 -4.13 -6.94
N ARG A 255 -23.72 -4.75 -6.97
CA ARG A 255 -22.83 -4.91 -5.81
C ARG A 255 -21.39 -4.58 -6.19
N ILE A 256 -20.53 -4.51 -5.19
CA ILE A 256 -19.10 -4.36 -5.37
C ILE A 256 -18.45 -5.67 -4.93
N GLU A 257 -17.95 -6.45 -5.89
CA GLU A 257 -17.12 -7.63 -5.65
C GLU A 257 -15.76 -7.18 -5.10
N VAL A 258 -15.24 -7.94 -4.12
CA VAL A 258 -13.89 -7.78 -3.60
C VAL A 258 -13.05 -9.02 -3.91
N ARG A 259 -11.83 -8.79 -4.38
CA ARG A 259 -10.83 -9.82 -4.67
C ARG A 259 -9.50 -9.49 -4.00
N SER A 260 -8.69 -10.50 -3.69
CA SER A 260 -7.33 -10.30 -3.18
C SER A 260 -6.41 -9.73 -4.26
N ARG A 261 -5.43 -8.92 -3.87
CA ARG A 261 -4.46 -8.30 -4.78
C ARG A 261 -3.61 -9.34 -5.51
N SER A 262 -2.87 -10.16 -4.77
CA SER A 262 -1.86 -11.03 -5.38
C SER A 262 -2.48 -12.25 -6.08
N GLY A 263 -3.51 -12.85 -5.48
CA GLY A 263 -4.17 -14.04 -6.01
C GLY A 263 -5.25 -13.74 -7.06
N ASN A 264 -5.74 -12.51 -7.13
CA ASN A 264 -7.00 -12.15 -7.80
C ASN A 264 -8.14 -13.15 -7.45
N ALA A 265 -8.13 -13.65 -6.21
CA ALA A 265 -9.08 -14.63 -5.72
C ALA A 265 -10.37 -13.92 -5.35
N HIS A 266 -11.52 -14.45 -5.77
CA HIS A 266 -12.81 -13.97 -5.30
C HIS A 266 -12.93 -14.19 -3.80
N LEU A 267 -13.14 -13.09 -3.06
CA LEU A 267 -13.31 -13.12 -1.62
C LEU A 267 -14.79 -13.00 -1.25
N GLY A 268 -15.52 -12.09 -1.90
CA GLY A 268 -16.92 -11.81 -1.60
C GLY A 268 -17.34 -10.43 -2.09
N HIS A 269 -18.04 -9.67 -1.25
CA HIS A 269 -18.57 -8.35 -1.59
C HIS A 269 -18.40 -7.35 -0.45
N VAL A 270 -18.34 -6.06 -0.78
CA VAL A 270 -18.37 -4.96 0.19
C VAL A 270 -19.69 -4.18 0.11
N PHE A 271 -20.22 -3.83 1.27
CA PHE A 271 -21.47 -3.09 1.45
C PHE A 271 -21.25 -1.86 2.34
N THR A 272 -22.20 -0.91 2.32
CA THR A 272 -22.17 0.33 3.12
C THR A 272 -23.13 0.29 4.32
N ASP A 273 -23.45 -0.91 4.79
CA ASP A 273 -24.36 -1.20 5.91
C ASP A 273 -23.60 -1.65 7.17
N GLY A 274 -22.30 -1.36 7.25
CA GLY A 274 -21.47 -1.67 8.41
C GLY A 274 -21.58 -0.67 9.57
N PRO A 275 -20.87 -0.91 10.67
CA PRO A 275 -20.82 -0.03 11.83
C PRO A 275 -20.31 1.36 11.45
N LYS A 276 -21.10 2.41 11.72
CA LYS A 276 -20.82 3.78 11.24
C LYS A 276 -19.57 4.37 11.89
N GLU A 277 -19.36 4.04 13.15
CA GLU A 277 -18.21 4.40 13.96
C GLU A 277 -16.89 3.83 13.42
N GLU A 278 -16.95 2.74 12.64
CA GLU A 278 -15.80 2.09 12.02
C GLU A 278 -15.64 2.40 10.52
N GLY A 279 -16.37 3.40 10.02
CA GLY A 279 -16.33 3.82 8.61
C GLY A 279 -17.52 3.34 7.77
N GLY A 280 -18.42 2.54 8.33
CA GLY A 280 -19.70 2.16 7.71
C GLY A 280 -19.61 1.10 6.62
N LEU A 281 -18.43 0.52 6.39
CA LEU A 281 -18.24 -0.55 5.42
C LEU A 281 -18.40 -1.93 6.07
N ARG A 282 -18.88 -2.89 5.27
CA ARG A 282 -18.95 -4.30 5.62
C ARG A 282 -18.40 -5.15 4.49
N TYR A 283 -17.20 -5.68 4.69
CA TYR A 283 -16.57 -6.66 3.83
C TYR A 283 -17.12 -8.04 4.19
N CYS A 284 -18.06 -8.54 3.40
CA CYS A 284 -18.72 -9.83 3.57
C CYS A 284 -17.94 -10.89 2.79
N ILE A 285 -17.14 -11.69 3.49
CA ILE A 285 -16.12 -12.56 2.88
C ILE A 285 -16.48 -14.03 3.06
N ASN A 286 -16.20 -14.85 2.06
CA ASN A 286 -16.32 -16.31 2.19
C ASN A 286 -15.19 -16.85 3.07
N SER A 287 -15.51 -17.68 4.05
CA SER A 287 -14.53 -18.41 4.86
C SER A 287 -13.65 -19.31 3.99
N ALA A 288 -14.23 -19.93 2.96
CA ALA A 288 -13.52 -20.76 2.00
C ALA A 288 -12.46 -20.01 1.16
N ALA A 289 -12.47 -18.68 1.16
CA ALA A 289 -11.43 -17.85 0.55
C ALA A 289 -10.32 -17.45 1.54
N LEU A 290 -10.48 -17.76 2.82
CA LEU A 290 -9.60 -17.34 3.89
C LEU A 290 -8.92 -18.53 4.57
N ARG A 291 -7.78 -18.25 5.20
CA ARG A 291 -7.15 -19.10 6.20
C ARG A 291 -6.88 -18.25 7.43
N PHE A 292 -7.41 -18.67 8.57
CA PHE A 292 -7.19 -17.97 9.83
C PHE A 292 -5.87 -18.40 10.48
N ILE A 293 -5.07 -17.42 10.93
CA ILE A 293 -3.82 -17.61 11.66
C ILE A 293 -4.01 -17.03 13.06
N PRO A 294 -4.12 -17.88 14.10
CA PRO A 294 -4.15 -17.39 15.48
C PRO A 294 -2.89 -16.60 15.79
N LYS A 295 -3.03 -15.54 16.60
CA LYS A 295 -1.92 -14.67 17.04
C LYS A 295 -0.68 -15.45 17.48
N GLU A 296 -0.90 -16.52 18.24
CA GLU A 296 0.16 -17.33 18.85
C GLU A 296 0.99 -18.12 17.83
N LYS A 297 0.50 -18.24 16.60
CA LYS A 297 1.17 -18.92 15.48
C LYS A 297 1.73 -17.96 14.44
N MET A 298 1.44 -16.66 14.53
CA MET A 298 1.84 -15.71 13.50
C MET A 298 3.36 -15.63 13.33
N GLU A 299 4.12 -15.63 14.43
CA GLU A 299 5.58 -15.64 14.37
C GLU A 299 6.11 -16.91 13.66
N GLU A 300 5.63 -18.08 14.08
CA GLU A 300 6.02 -19.38 13.51
C GLU A 300 5.69 -19.49 12.02
N GLU A 301 4.57 -18.92 11.60
CA GLU A 301 4.08 -18.97 10.22
C GLU A 301 4.59 -17.81 9.33
N GLY A 302 5.51 -16.97 9.82
CA GLY A 302 6.16 -15.91 9.04
C GLY A 302 5.39 -14.59 8.97
N TYR A 303 4.37 -14.41 9.80
CA TYR A 303 3.56 -13.20 9.92
C TYR A 303 3.89 -12.36 11.18
N GLY A 304 5.02 -12.63 11.84
CA GLY A 304 5.47 -11.93 13.04
C GLY A 304 5.56 -10.42 12.89
N TYR A 305 5.93 -9.95 11.69
CA TYR A 305 6.03 -8.54 11.34
C TYR A 305 4.71 -7.76 11.46
N LEU A 306 3.56 -8.46 11.49
CA LEU A 306 2.23 -7.84 11.66
C LEU A 306 1.81 -7.70 13.13
N LEU A 307 2.49 -8.37 14.07
CA LEU A 307 2.14 -8.35 15.49
C LEU A 307 2.11 -6.93 16.09
N PRO A 308 3.05 -6.00 15.78
CA PRO A 308 3.00 -4.63 16.30
C PRO A 308 1.77 -3.84 15.87
N ALA A 309 1.16 -4.20 14.73
CA ALA A 309 -0.01 -3.54 14.17
C ALA A 309 -1.35 -4.16 14.66
N MET A 310 -1.31 -5.27 15.39
CA MET A 310 -2.48 -5.88 16.04
C MET A 310 -2.79 -5.18 17.38
N GLN A 311 -3.25 -3.93 17.32
CA GLN A 311 -3.75 -3.20 18.49
C GLN A 311 -5.27 -3.29 18.61
#